data_AF-A0A3M1I325-F1
#
_entry.id   AF-A0A3M1I325-F1
#
_cell.length_a   1.000
_cell.length_b   1.000
_cell.length_c   1.000
_cell.angle_alpha   90.00
_cell.angle_beta   90.00
_cell.angle_gamma   90.00
#
_symmetry.space_group_name_H-M   'P 1'
#
loop_
_entity.id
_entity.type
_entity.pdbx_description
1 polymer ?
#
loop_
_entity_poly.entity_id
_entity_poly.type
_entity_poly.pdbx_seq_one_letter_code
_entity_poly.pdbx_strand_id
1 'polypeptide(L)'
;KEELPMSILGAIFAGLIGTVVISIVMAMAPKMGMPKMDIVGMLGTMFSETGNRTLGWLMHLMMGVVFALVYAFLWSVGVVSLSWLTGLLFGVVHWLIVGLMMAVIPMMHVGIRSGRVAAPGLYMTNSGGAMAFMGGLVGHMVFGLVVALVYAAFV
;
A
#
# COMPACT_ATOMS: atom_id res chain seq x y z
N LYS A 1 17.00 -15.25 -21.22
CA LYS A 1 15.74 -15.10 -20.46
C LYS A 1 14.86 -14.22 -21.31
N GLU A 2 13.72 -14.70 -21.80
CA GLU A 2 12.79 -13.85 -22.55
C GLU A 2 12.31 -12.73 -21.61
N GLU A 3 12.39 -11.49 -22.07
CA GLU A 3 11.85 -10.33 -21.36
C GLU A 3 10.32 -10.41 -21.40
N LEU A 4 9.66 -10.34 -20.24
CA LEU A 4 8.20 -10.30 -20.19
C LEU A 4 7.76 -8.92 -20.70
N PRO A 5 6.94 -8.81 -21.76
CA PRO A 5 6.51 -7.52 -22.27
C PRO A 5 5.70 -6.79 -21.20
N MET A 6 6.09 -5.56 -20.86
CA MET A 6 5.45 -4.80 -19.79
C MET A 6 4.09 -4.25 -20.25
N SER A 7 2.99 -4.80 -19.72
CA SER A 7 1.66 -4.22 -19.91
C SER A 7 1.39 -3.06 -18.95
N ILE A 8 1.53 -1.81 -19.40
CA ILE A 8 1.23 -0.62 -18.58
C ILE A 8 -0.24 -0.62 -18.13
N LEU A 9 -1.15 -0.95 -19.04
CA LEU A 9 -2.59 -1.03 -18.74
C LEU A 9 -2.88 -2.11 -17.69
N GLY A 10 -2.25 -3.28 -17.82
CA GLY A 10 -2.35 -4.36 -16.83
C GLY A 10 -1.87 -3.93 -15.45
N ALA A 11 -0.76 -3.20 -15.37
CA ALA A 11 -0.24 -2.68 -14.10
C ALA A 11 -1.17 -1.65 -13.44
N ILE A 12 -1.80 -0.76 -14.24
CA ILE A 12 -2.79 0.19 -13.73
C ILE A 12 -3.99 -0.54 -13.14
N PHE A 13 -4.60 -1.48 -13.86
CA PHE A 13 -5.73 -2.26 -13.35
C PHE A 13 -5.35 -3.08 -12.12
N ALA A 14 -4.19 -3.75 -12.14
CA ALA A 14 -3.68 -4.51 -11.01
C ALA A 14 -3.49 -3.63 -9.76
N GLY A 15 -2.92 -2.44 -9.90
CA GLY A 15 -2.75 -1.50 -8.81
C GLY A 15 -4.07 -0.98 -8.25
N LEU A 16 -5.02 -0.60 -9.11
CA LEU A 16 -6.34 -0.15 -8.68
C LEU A 16 -7.10 -1.24 -7.93
N ILE A 17 -7.19 -2.45 -8.50
CA ILE A 17 -7.89 -3.59 -7.90
C ILE A 17 -7.20 -4.01 -6.59
N GLY A 18 -5.88 -4.11 -6.59
CA GLY A 18 -5.10 -4.40 -5.38
C GLY A 18 -5.38 -3.40 -4.26
N THR A 19 -5.45 -2.10 -4.60
CA THR A 19 -5.74 -1.03 -3.63
C THR A 19 -7.16 -1.12 -3.07
N VAL A 20 -8.15 -1.41 -3.93
CA VAL A 20 -9.53 -1.63 -3.48
C VAL A 20 -9.59 -2.82 -2.52
N VAL A 21 -8.91 -3.92 -2.82
CA VAL A 21 -8.91 -5.13 -1.97
C VAL A 21 -8.25 -4.86 -0.61
N ILE A 22 -7.05 -4.26 -0.56
CA ILE A 22 -6.43 -3.92 0.73
C ILE A 22 -7.27 -2.89 1.51
N SER A 23 -7.97 -1.99 0.83
CA SER A 23 -8.88 -1.04 1.48
C SER A 23 -10.07 -1.73 2.14
N ILE A 24 -10.61 -2.78 1.51
CA ILE A 24 -11.64 -3.64 2.12
C ILE A 24 -11.08 -4.34 3.36
N VAL A 25 -9.85 -4.90 3.27
CA VAL A 25 -9.18 -5.52 4.42
C VAL A 25 -9.03 -4.53 5.57
N MET A 26 -8.57 -3.30 5.28
CA MET A 26 -8.44 -2.23 6.28
C MET A 26 -9.79 -1.84 6.91
N ALA A 27 -10.87 -1.81 6.14
CA ALA A 27 -12.21 -1.51 6.65
C ALA A 27 -12.78 -2.64 7.53
N MET A 28 -12.37 -3.88 7.29
CA MET A 28 -12.82 -5.06 8.03
C MET A 28 -11.97 -5.37 9.26
N ALA A 29 -10.67 -5.11 9.23
CA ALA A 29 -9.73 -5.47 10.30
C ALA A 29 -10.17 -4.99 11.70
N PRO A 30 -10.69 -3.76 11.90
CA PRO A 30 -11.15 -3.33 13.22
C PRO A 30 -12.36 -4.10 13.75
N LYS A 31 -13.21 -4.61 12.85
CA LYS A 31 -14.36 -5.45 13.21
C LYS A 31 -13.93 -6.85 13.68
N MET A 32 -12.67 -7.21 13.46
CA MET A 32 -12.04 -8.46 13.88
C MET A 32 -11.09 -8.27 15.07
N GLY A 33 -11.12 -7.10 15.73
CA GLY A 33 -10.29 -6.80 16.90
C GLY A 33 -8.91 -6.24 16.59
N MET A 34 -8.59 -5.96 15.32
CA MET A 34 -7.34 -5.28 14.96
C MET A 34 -7.42 -3.76 15.18
N PRO A 35 -6.28 -3.05 15.32
CA PRO A 35 -6.29 -1.61 15.44
C PRO A 35 -6.82 -0.93 14.17
N LYS A 36 -7.50 0.20 14.34
CA LYS A 36 -7.97 1.02 13.22
C LYS A 36 -6.82 1.78 12.58
N MET A 37 -6.54 1.47 11.32
CA MET A 37 -5.56 2.19 10.49
C MET A 37 -6.28 2.99 9.39
N ASP A 38 -6.61 4.26 9.67
CA ASP A 38 -7.29 5.13 8.71
C ASP A 38 -6.30 5.81 7.75
N ILE A 39 -5.71 5.03 6.84
CA ILE A 39 -4.73 5.54 5.86
C ILE A 39 -5.35 6.60 4.94
N VAL A 40 -6.62 6.44 4.55
CA VAL A 40 -7.32 7.44 3.72
C VAL A 40 -7.48 8.77 4.47
N GLY A 41 -7.82 8.73 5.76
CA GLY A 41 -7.89 9.92 6.60
C GLY A 41 -6.52 10.59 6.78
N MET A 42 -5.47 9.78 6.99
CA MET A 42 -4.09 10.26 7.07
C MET A 42 -3.68 10.96 5.76
N LEU A 43 -3.77 10.27 4.62
CA LEU A 43 -3.46 10.87 3.30
C LEU A 43 -4.30 12.12 3.00
N GLY A 44 -5.58 12.12 3.39
CA GLY A 44 -6.46 13.27 3.20
C GLY A 44 -6.01 14.52 3.96
N THR A 45 -5.23 14.37 5.03
CA THR A 45 -4.68 15.46 5.85
C THR A 45 -3.18 15.70 5.61
N MET A 46 -2.61 15.09 4.56
CA MET A 46 -1.18 15.22 4.24
C MET A 46 -0.77 16.68 4.03
N PHE A 47 -1.61 17.45 3.32
CA PHE A 47 -1.33 18.83 2.92
C PHE A 47 -2.28 19.88 3.53
N SER A 48 -3.19 19.46 4.43
CA SER A 48 -4.17 20.35 5.06
C SER A 48 -4.61 19.80 6.42
N GLU A 49 -4.86 20.70 7.38
CA GLU A 49 -5.38 20.35 8.71
C GLU A 49 -6.85 19.93 8.69
N THR A 50 -7.66 20.56 7.84
CA THR A 50 -9.10 20.26 7.73
C THR A 50 -9.32 18.89 7.10
N GLY A 51 -8.41 18.48 6.22
CA GLY A 51 -8.40 17.20 5.54
C GLY A 51 -9.42 17.09 4.41
N ASN A 52 -9.14 16.25 3.42
CA ASN A 52 -10.06 15.91 2.34
C ASN A 52 -10.00 14.39 2.07
N ARG A 53 -11.05 13.66 2.42
CA ARG A 53 -11.08 12.19 2.23
C ARG A 53 -11.10 11.78 0.76
N THR A 54 -11.67 12.60 -0.13
CA THR A 54 -11.61 12.37 -1.58
C THR A 54 -10.16 12.42 -2.05
N LEU A 55 -9.41 13.43 -1.61
CA LEU A 55 -7.98 13.50 -1.89
C LEU A 55 -7.22 12.29 -1.32
N GLY A 56 -7.54 11.89 -0.09
CA GLY A 56 -6.95 10.70 0.54
C GLY A 56 -7.16 9.42 -0.28
N TRP A 57 -8.37 9.22 -0.79
CA TRP A 57 -8.68 8.09 -1.68
C TRP A 57 -7.94 8.17 -3.01
N LEU A 58 -7.92 9.35 -3.65
CA LEU A 58 -7.17 9.56 -4.90
C LEU A 58 -5.68 9.25 -4.71
N MET A 59 -5.08 9.73 -3.63
CA MET A 59 -3.69 9.43 -3.29
C MET A 59 -3.48 7.93 -3.04
N HIS A 60 -4.38 7.26 -2.32
CA HIS A 60 -4.25 5.84 -2.01
C HIS A 60 -4.29 4.99 -3.30
N LEU A 61 -5.26 5.24 -4.17
CA LEU A 61 -5.39 4.58 -5.47
C LEU A 61 -4.20 4.87 -6.39
N MET A 62 -3.76 6.12 -6.46
CA MET A 62 -2.59 6.54 -7.25
C MET A 62 -1.32 5.81 -6.77
N MET A 63 -1.08 5.76 -5.46
CA MET A 63 0.08 5.05 -4.91
C MET A 63 0.04 3.56 -5.24
N GLY A 64 -1.13 2.93 -5.16
CA GLY A 64 -1.28 1.53 -5.57
C GLY A 64 -0.91 1.28 -7.03
N VAL A 65 -1.30 2.17 -7.94
CA VAL A 65 -0.88 2.12 -9.36
C VAL A 65 0.64 2.28 -9.47
N VAL A 66 1.24 3.24 -8.77
CA VAL A 66 2.70 3.45 -8.78
C VAL A 66 3.43 2.19 -8.31
N PHE A 67 3.00 1.58 -7.21
CA PHE A 67 3.63 0.35 -6.72
C PHE A 67 3.44 -0.84 -7.66
N ALA A 68 2.26 -0.99 -8.26
CA ALA A 68 2.02 -2.05 -9.25
C ALA A 68 2.86 -1.86 -10.53
N LEU A 69 3.09 -0.61 -10.96
CA LEU A 69 4.02 -0.31 -12.06
C LEU A 69 5.46 -0.71 -11.72
N VAL A 70 5.91 -0.48 -10.49
CA VAL A 70 7.23 -0.95 -10.02
C VAL A 70 7.30 -2.48 -10.06
N TYR A 71 6.25 -3.19 -9.60
CA TYR A 71 6.24 -4.66 -9.61
C TYR A 71 6.31 -5.20 -11.05
N ALA A 72 5.46 -4.66 -11.94
CA ALA A 72 5.45 -4.97 -13.36
C ALA A 72 6.80 -4.74 -14.02
N PHE A 73 7.46 -3.62 -13.72
CA PHE A 73 8.80 -3.32 -14.24
C PHE A 73 9.85 -4.33 -13.76
N LEU A 74 9.83 -4.73 -12.48
CA LEU A 74 10.77 -5.72 -11.95
C LEU A 74 10.59 -7.10 -12.58
N TRP A 75 9.34 -7.49 -12.90
CA TRP A 75 9.07 -8.70 -13.68
C TRP A 75 9.52 -8.56 -15.15
N SER A 76 9.27 -7.40 -15.79
CA SER A 76 9.60 -7.21 -17.20
C SER A 76 11.10 -7.25 -17.48
N VAL A 77 11.92 -6.65 -16.60
CA VAL A 77 13.39 -6.68 -16.72
C VAL A 77 14.02 -7.96 -16.14
N GLY A 78 13.20 -8.92 -15.70
CA GLY A 78 13.67 -10.25 -15.29
C GLY A 78 14.40 -10.32 -13.95
N VAL A 79 14.20 -9.36 -13.04
CA VAL A 79 14.75 -9.41 -11.67
C VAL A 79 14.27 -10.68 -10.95
N VAL A 80 12.98 -10.96 -11.10
CA VAL A 80 12.32 -12.19 -10.62
C VAL A 80 11.24 -12.61 -11.62
N SER A 81 10.84 -13.87 -11.61
CA SER A 81 9.73 -14.37 -12.44
C SER A 81 8.38 -13.92 -11.90
N LEU A 82 7.43 -13.62 -12.79
CA LEU A 82 6.03 -13.39 -12.40
C LEU A 82 5.42 -14.68 -11.82
N SER A 83 4.96 -14.61 -10.57
CA SER A 83 4.19 -15.66 -9.92
C SER A 83 3.42 -15.09 -8.73
N TRP A 84 2.42 -15.84 -8.23
CA TRP A 84 1.71 -15.47 -7.01
C TRP A 84 2.67 -15.33 -5.81
N LEU A 85 3.74 -16.15 -5.75
CA LEU A 85 4.73 -16.11 -4.69
C LEU A 85 5.58 -14.84 -4.77
N THR A 86 6.05 -14.45 -5.96
CA THR A 86 6.82 -13.20 -6.10
C THR A 86 5.95 -11.97 -5.84
N GLY A 87 4.65 -12.02 -6.15
CA GLY A 87 3.67 -11.02 -5.71
C GLY A 87 3.58 -10.88 -4.18
N LEU A 88 3.44 -12.00 -3.46
CA LEU A 88 3.45 -12.00 -1.99
C LEU A 88 4.75 -11.41 -1.43
N LEU A 89 5.90 -11.86 -1.95
CA LEU A 89 7.22 -11.39 -1.50
C LEU A 89 7.42 -9.90 -1.78
N PHE A 90 6.97 -9.40 -2.93
CA PHE A 90 6.95 -7.98 -3.21
C PHE A 90 6.07 -7.22 -2.21
N GLY A 91 4.91 -7.76 -1.84
CA GLY A 91 4.08 -7.22 -0.76
C GLY A 91 4.81 -7.11 0.58
N VAL A 92 5.58 -8.14 0.96
CA VAL A 92 6.42 -8.12 2.17
C VAL A 92 7.46 -7.00 2.08
N VAL A 93 8.24 -6.97 1.00
CA VAL A 93 9.31 -5.97 0.81
C VAL A 93 8.73 -4.55 0.77
N HIS A 94 7.62 -4.36 0.09
CA HIS A 94 6.88 -3.10 0.06
C HIS A 94 6.53 -2.66 1.47
N TRP A 95 5.88 -3.50 2.28
CA TRP A 95 5.58 -3.15 3.68
C TRP A 95 6.82 -2.79 4.48
N LEU A 96 7.89 -3.58 4.34
CA LEU A 96 9.14 -3.32 5.06
C LEU A 96 9.74 -1.96 4.71
N ILE A 97 9.59 -1.50 3.47
CA ILE A 97 10.04 -0.18 3.02
C ILE A 97 9.08 0.92 3.49
N VAL A 98 7.79 0.85 3.17
CA VAL A 98 6.84 1.94 3.49
C VAL A 98 6.58 2.06 4.99
N GLY A 99 6.66 0.96 5.73
CA GLY A 99 6.57 0.95 7.18
C GLY A 99 7.73 1.70 7.85
N LEU A 100 8.95 1.64 7.30
CA LEU A 100 10.04 2.52 7.74
C LEU A 100 9.70 3.99 7.46
N MET A 101 9.10 4.27 6.29
CA MET A 101 8.74 5.63 5.91
C MET A 101 7.69 6.26 6.85
N MET A 102 6.89 5.45 7.55
CA MET A 102 5.93 5.97 8.54
C MET A 102 6.61 6.75 9.68
N ALA A 103 7.87 6.45 10.00
CA ALA A 103 8.62 7.20 11.00
C ALA A 103 8.99 8.62 10.54
N VAL A 104 9.12 8.84 9.23
CA VAL A 104 9.58 10.13 8.67
C VAL A 104 8.42 11.01 8.18
N ILE A 105 7.25 10.43 7.89
CA ILE A 105 6.05 11.16 7.46
C ILE A 105 5.70 12.39 8.34
N PRO A 106 5.80 12.35 9.68
CA PRO A 106 5.48 13.51 10.52
C PRO A 106 6.24 14.80 10.16
N MET A 107 7.43 14.70 9.53
CA MET A 107 8.21 15.89 9.13
C MET A 107 7.53 16.70 8.02
N MET A 108 6.75 16.05 7.17
CA MET A 108 6.12 16.65 5.98
C MET A 108 4.59 16.64 6.02
N HIS A 109 3.98 16.01 7.01
CA HIS A 109 2.53 15.80 7.07
C HIS A 109 1.83 16.86 7.93
N VAL A 110 1.08 17.75 7.30
CA VAL A 110 0.41 18.90 7.96
C VAL A 110 -0.52 18.45 9.08
N GLY A 111 -1.41 17.48 8.83
CA GLY A 111 -2.34 16.97 9.84
C GLY A 111 -1.69 16.34 11.07
N ILE A 112 -0.48 15.79 10.95
CA ILE A 112 0.25 15.26 12.12
C ILE A 112 0.89 16.41 12.89
N ARG A 113 1.51 17.37 12.19
CA ARG A 113 2.17 18.53 12.82
C ARG A 113 1.20 19.44 13.56
N SER A 114 -0.05 19.54 13.11
CA SER A 114 -1.10 20.29 13.80
C SER A 114 -1.75 19.52 14.96
N GLY A 115 -1.39 18.25 15.17
CA GLY A 115 -1.99 17.38 16.18
C GLY A 115 -3.38 16.84 15.81
N ARG A 116 -3.88 17.10 14.59
CA ARG A 116 -5.16 16.59 14.10
C ARG A 116 -5.16 15.06 13.96
N VAL A 117 -4.03 14.50 13.54
CA VAL A 117 -3.81 13.06 13.33
C VAL A 117 -2.63 12.61 14.18
N ALA A 118 -2.77 11.49 14.88
CA ALA A 118 -1.68 10.92 15.66
C ALA A 118 -0.55 10.45 14.75
N ALA A 119 0.71 10.73 15.14
CA ALA A 119 1.86 10.24 14.40
C ALA A 119 1.90 8.70 14.42
N PRO A 120 2.02 8.01 13.27
CA PRO A 120 1.91 6.56 13.19
C PRO A 120 3.09 5.82 13.83
N GLY A 121 4.26 6.47 13.92
CA GLY A 121 5.49 5.84 14.39
C GLY A 121 6.07 4.86 13.36
N LEU A 122 7.21 4.27 13.70
CA LEU A 122 7.88 3.26 12.88
C LEU A 122 6.93 2.07 12.66
N TYR A 123 6.74 1.63 11.41
CA TYR A 123 5.82 0.54 11.06
C TYR A 123 4.40 0.67 11.64
N MET A 124 3.90 1.90 11.80
CA MET A 124 2.59 2.16 12.41
C MET A 124 2.46 1.70 13.88
N THR A 125 3.55 1.46 14.61
CA THR A 125 3.47 0.87 15.97
C THR A 125 2.79 1.78 16.99
N ASN A 126 2.70 3.09 16.76
CA ASN A 126 1.90 3.96 17.65
C ASN A 126 0.39 3.81 17.41
N SER A 127 -0.01 3.17 16.30
CA SER A 127 -1.40 2.89 15.93
C SER A 127 -1.86 1.49 16.35
N GLY A 128 -1.20 0.85 17.32
CA GLY A 128 -1.60 -0.47 17.86
C GLY A 128 -0.48 -1.51 17.98
N GLY A 129 0.77 -1.06 18.10
CA GLY A 129 1.93 -1.91 18.41
C GLY A 129 2.20 -2.98 17.36
N ALA A 130 2.57 -4.17 17.84
CA ALA A 130 2.85 -5.33 16.98
C ALA A 130 1.66 -5.73 16.10
N MET A 131 0.43 -5.50 16.56
CA MET A 131 -0.76 -5.84 15.76
C MET A 131 -0.94 -4.90 14.56
N ALA A 132 -0.59 -3.62 14.70
CA ALA A 132 -0.55 -2.69 13.57
C ALA A 132 0.55 -3.08 12.57
N PHE A 133 1.74 -3.48 13.07
CA PHE A 133 2.80 -4.02 12.23
C PHE A 133 2.32 -5.22 11.40
N MET A 134 1.70 -6.21 12.06
CA MET A 134 1.21 -7.42 11.40
C MET A 134 0.07 -7.12 10.42
N GLY A 135 -0.83 -6.19 10.77
CA GLY A 135 -1.89 -5.73 9.87
C GLY A 135 -1.35 -5.08 8.60
N GLY A 136 -0.33 -4.23 8.74
CA GLY A 136 0.36 -3.63 7.60
C GLY A 136 1.01 -4.68 6.70
N LEU A 137 1.74 -5.63 7.30
CA LEU A 137 2.39 -6.73 6.58
C LEU A 137 1.40 -7.58 5.80
N VAL A 138 0.37 -8.10 6.47
CA VAL A 138 -0.66 -8.94 5.84
C VAL A 138 -1.42 -8.18 4.76
N GLY A 139 -1.76 -6.91 5.01
CA GLY A 139 -2.43 -6.07 4.02
C GLY A 139 -1.62 -5.94 2.73
N HIS A 140 -0.31 -5.67 2.83
CA HIS A 140 0.54 -5.52 1.64
C HIS A 140 0.85 -6.86 0.96
N MET A 141 0.90 -7.97 1.71
CA MET A 141 0.94 -9.31 1.11
C MET A 141 -0.31 -9.57 0.27
N VAL A 142 -1.50 -9.24 0.78
CA VAL A 142 -2.75 -9.35 0.02
C VAL A 142 -2.71 -8.44 -1.22
N PHE A 143 -2.27 -7.20 -1.08
CA PHE A 143 -2.08 -6.29 -2.21
C PHE A 143 -1.17 -6.91 -3.27
N GLY A 144 0.00 -7.41 -2.89
CA GLY A 144 0.98 -7.98 -3.83
C GLY A 144 0.50 -9.26 -4.51
N LEU A 145 -0.22 -10.12 -3.79
CA LEU A 145 -0.88 -11.29 -4.36
C LEU A 145 -1.90 -10.89 -5.42
N VAL A 146 -2.79 -9.94 -5.11
CA VAL A 146 -3.81 -9.45 -6.05
C VAL A 146 -3.17 -8.81 -7.26
N VAL A 147 -2.14 -7.98 -7.07
CA VAL A 147 -1.39 -7.36 -8.18
C VAL A 147 -0.81 -8.42 -9.11
N ALA A 148 -0.13 -9.45 -8.57
CA ALA A 148 0.45 -10.50 -9.41
C ALA A 148 -0.61 -11.29 -10.18
N LEU A 149 -1.73 -11.67 -9.53
CA LEU A 149 -2.79 -12.44 -10.17
C LEU A 149 -3.51 -11.64 -11.26
N VAL A 150 -3.82 -10.36 -10.99
CA VAL A 150 -4.47 -9.49 -11.98
C VAL A 150 -3.51 -9.19 -13.12
N TYR A 151 -2.24 -8.85 -12.83
CA TYR A 151 -1.25 -8.52 -13.85
C TYR A 151 -0.98 -9.69 -14.80
N ALA A 152 -0.94 -10.92 -14.28
CA ALA A 152 -0.75 -12.14 -15.08
C ALA A 152 -1.85 -12.37 -16.13
N ALA A 153 -3.02 -11.73 -16.01
CA ALA A 153 -4.06 -11.80 -17.04
C ALA A 153 -3.78 -10.88 -18.25
N PHE A 154 -2.74 -10.06 -18.21
CA PHE A 154 -2.40 -9.05 -19.23
C PHE A 154 -1.07 -9.29 -19.94
N VAL A 155 -0.32 -10.34 -19.58
CA VAL A 155 1.03 -10.63 -20.10
C VAL A 155 1.23 -12.10 -20.42
#